data_AF-A0A3B4TJE5-F1
#
_entry.id   AF-A0A3B4TJE5-F1
#
_cell.length_a   1.000
_cell.length_b   1.000
_cell.length_c   1.000
_cell.angle_alpha   90.00
_cell.angle_beta   90.00
_cell.angle_gamma   90.00
#
_symmetry.space_group_name_H-M   'P 1'
#
loop_
_entity.id
_entity.type
_entity.pdbx_description
1 polymer ?
#
loop_
_entity_poly.entity_id
_entity_poly.type
_entity_poly.pdbx_seq_one_letter_code
_entity_poly.pdbx_strand_id
1 'polypeptide(L)'
;MSQLTAEDEVELQSLLKQLLRNINDRISGAPSTECAEEILLHLEETDKDFHNYEFVKYLRQYVESSLGTVVEEETKILTRGDGQHSVGSGHDTLIHAVTRRTRDSAEYQQMMQTLKNTMIMVVESLINKFEEDQMRKEEMHREKQHSQSNSQYTDNCSDSDSSFNQVRDTFYLFIAS
;
A
#
# COMPACT_ATOMS: atom_id res chain seq x y z
N MET A 1 18.19 -8.08 -11.03
CA MET A 1 17.23 -8.28 -9.94
C MET A 1 16.75 -6.92 -9.51
N SER A 2 15.46 -6.65 -9.61
CA SER A 2 14.88 -5.34 -9.31
C SER A 2 15.00 -5.09 -7.81
N GLN A 3 15.91 -4.20 -7.44
CA GLN A 3 15.98 -3.63 -6.11
C GLN A 3 15.22 -2.32 -6.16
N LEU A 4 14.44 -2.02 -5.13
CA LEU A 4 13.84 -0.70 -4.95
C LEU A 4 14.91 0.22 -4.38
N THR A 5 15.12 1.38 -4.99
CA THR A 5 16.08 2.39 -4.54
C THR A 5 15.45 3.34 -3.52
N ALA A 6 16.28 4.21 -2.92
CA ALA A 6 15.78 5.24 -2.01
C ALA A 6 14.83 6.24 -2.74
N GLU A 7 15.07 6.49 -4.02
CA GLU A 7 14.17 7.29 -4.86
C GLU A 7 12.81 6.60 -5.03
N ASP A 8 12.82 5.29 -5.29
CA ASP A 8 11.60 4.48 -5.41
C ASP A 8 10.78 4.49 -4.10
N GLU A 9 11.45 4.45 -2.94
CA GLU A 9 10.78 4.56 -1.64
C GLU A 9 10.04 5.90 -1.47
N VAL A 10 10.68 7.01 -1.86
CA VAL A 10 10.06 8.34 -1.78
C VAL A 10 8.89 8.46 -2.76
N GLU A 11 9.02 7.92 -3.97
CA GLU A 11 7.94 7.88 -4.95
C GLU A 11 6.77 7.02 -4.44
N LEU A 12 7.03 5.79 -3.99
CA LEU A 12 6.04 4.90 -3.39
C LEU A 12 5.30 5.58 -2.23
N GLN A 13 6.03 6.29 -1.37
CA GLN A 13 5.44 7.04 -0.27
C GLN A 13 4.48 8.14 -0.76
N SER A 14 4.83 8.84 -1.85
CA SER A 14 3.97 9.86 -2.46
C SER A 14 2.73 9.24 -3.10
N LEU A 15 2.92 8.18 -3.88
CA LEU A 15 1.85 7.46 -4.56
C LEU A 15 0.85 6.84 -3.57
N LEU A 16 1.35 6.27 -2.47
CA LEU A 16 0.52 5.71 -1.42
C LEU A 16 -0.30 6.80 -0.71
N LYS A 17 0.30 7.96 -0.38
CA LYS A 17 -0.46 9.11 0.15
C LYS A 17 -1.58 9.54 -0.80
N GLN A 18 -1.30 9.57 -2.09
CA GLN A 18 -2.29 9.95 -3.10
C GLN A 18 -3.42 8.92 -3.19
N LEU A 19 -3.11 7.62 -3.16
CA LEU A 19 -4.12 6.57 -3.10
C LEU A 19 -5.03 6.75 -1.88
N LEU A 20 -4.44 6.87 -0.68
CA LEU A 20 -5.18 7.04 0.57
C LEU A 20 -6.07 8.29 0.54
N ARG A 21 -5.61 9.37 -0.09
CA ARG A 21 -6.42 10.58 -0.27
C ARG A 21 -7.61 10.35 -1.22
N ASN A 22 -7.42 9.60 -2.30
CA ASN A 22 -8.47 9.35 -3.28
C ASN A 22 -9.58 8.44 -2.72
N ILE A 23 -9.22 7.48 -1.87
CA ILE A 23 -10.17 6.57 -1.23
C ILE A 23 -10.65 7.07 0.13
N ASN A 24 -10.18 8.24 0.58
CA ASN A 24 -10.43 8.78 1.92
C ASN A 24 -11.92 8.78 2.27
N ASP A 25 -12.78 9.26 1.37
CA ASP A 25 -14.22 9.36 1.61
C ASP A 25 -14.87 8.00 1.90
N ARG A 26 -14.31 6.92 1.34
CA ARG A 26 -14.78 5.55 1.55
C ARG A 26 -14.33 5.02 2.91
N ILE A 27 -13.06 5.21 3.24
CA ILE A 27 -12.48 4.69 4.49
C ILE A 27 -12.92 5.53 5.70
N SER A 28 -13.10 6.84 5.56
CA SER A 28 -13.57 7.71 6.66
C SER A 28 -15.05 7.51 7.00
N GLY A 29 -15.82 6.95 6.06
CA GLY A 29 -17.21 6.58 6.26
C GLY A 29 -17.40 5.18 6.87
N ALA A 30 -16.32 4.44 7.09
CA ALA A 30 -16.40 3.09 7.64
C ALA A 30 -16.86 3.12 9.11
N PRO A 31 -17.78 2.23 9.53
CA PRO A 31 -18.29 2.18 10.90
C PRO A 31 -17.26 1.66 11.92
N SER A 32 -16.23 0.95 11.46
CA SER A 32 -15.15 0.43 12.30
C SER A 32 -13.85 0.28 11.51
N THR A 33 -12.78 0.00 12.25
CA THR A 33 -11.46 -0.34 11.73
C THR A 33 -11.51 -1.51 10.76
N GLU A 34 -12.10 -2.60 11.19
CA GLU A 34 -12.15 -3.87 10.45
C GLU A 34 -12.94 -3.68 9.14
N CYS A 35 -13.96 -2.81 9.16
CA CYS A 35 -14.70 -2.48 7.95
C CYS A 35 -13.85 -1.64 6.96
N ALA A 36 -13.03 -0.71 7.44
CA ALA A 36 -12.11 0.01 6.57
C ALA A 36 -11.03 -0.92 5.97
N GLU A 37 -10.53 -1.89 6.73
CA GLU A 37 -9.63 -2.93 6.22
C GLU A 37 -10.28 -3.78 5.14
N GLU A 38 -11.54 -4.19 5.36
CA GLU A 38 -12.31 -4.92 4.35
C GLU A 38 -12.51 -4.10 3.06
N ILE A 39 -12.76 -2.79 3.18
CA ILE A 39 -12.80 -1.89 2.02
C ILE A 39 -11.46 -1.88 1.29
N LEU A 40 -10.34 -1.77 2.01
CA LEU A 40 -8.99 -1.76 1.42
C LEU A 40 -8.66 -3.08 0.71
N LEU A 41 -9.00 -4.22 1.32
CA LEU A 41 -8.75 -5.57 0.77
C LEU A 41 -9.48 -5.81 -0.56
N HIS A 42 -10.68 -5.25 -0.71
CA HIS A 42 -11.52 -5.45 -1.88
C HIS A 42 -11.52 -4.24 -2.82
N LEU A 43 -10.52 -3.35 -2.75
CA LEU A 43 -10.44 -2.17 -3.63
C LEU A 43 -10.42 -2.55 -5.11
N GLU A 44 -9.71 -3.62 -5.48
CA GLU A 44 -9.68 -4.09 -6.87
C GLU A 44 -11.07 -4.46 -7.40
N GLU A 45 -11.91 -5.03 -6.55
CA GLU A 45 -13.24 -5.49 -6.91
C GLU A 45 -14.28 -4.36 -6.84
N THR A 46 -14.11 -3.43 -5.89
CA THR A 46 -15.14 -2.43 -5.54
C THR A 46 -14.89 -1.05 -6.13
N ASP A 47 -13.65 -0.74 -6.53
CA ASP A 47 -13.29 0.55 -7.11
C ASP A 47 -13.02 0.44 -8.62
N LYS A 48 -13.88 1.07 -9.41
CA LYS A 48 -13.78 1.09 -10.88
C LYS A 48 -12.52 1.81 -11.37
N ASP A 49 -11.97 2.71 -10.57
CA ASP A 49 -10.76 3.46 -10.89
C ASP A 49 -9.50 2.79 -10.32
N PHE A 50 -9.61 1.60 -9.72
CA PHE A 50 -8.48 0.92 -9.08
C PHE A 50 -7.24 0.84 -9.98
N HIS A 51 -7.40 0.40 -11.23
CA HIS A 51 -6.29 0.30 -12.17
C HIS A 51 -5.78 1.66 -12.71
N ASN A 52 -6.52 2.74 -12.47
CA ASN A 52 -6.14 4.09 -12.90
C ASN A 52 -5.25 4.80 -11.88
N TYR A 53 -5.18 4.31 -10.63
CA TYR A 53 -4.28 4.88 -9.63
C TYR A 53 -2.82 4.69 -10.02
N GLU A 54 -2.04 5.78 -9.96
CA GLU A 54 -0.61 5.77 -10.26
C GLU A 54 0.15 4.79 -9.37
N PHE A 55 -0.26 4.63 -8.11
CA PHE A 55 0.26 3.59 -7.22
C PHE A 55 0.09 2.17 -7.80
N VAL A 56 -1.09 1.84 -8.32
CA VAL A 56 -1.38 0.51 -8.89
C VAL A 56 -0.62 0.31 -10.20
N LYS A 57 -0.50 1.36 -11.02
CA LYS A 57 0.32 1.32 -12.25
C LYS A 57 1.79 1.07 -11.94
N TYR A 58 2.32 1.77 -10.94
CA TYR A 58 3.69 1.59 -10.47
C TYR A 58 3.93 0.13 -10.04
N LEU A 59 3.07 -0.43 -9.20
CA LEU A 59 3.20 -1.82 -8.76
C LEU A 59 3.16 -2.81 -9.92
N ARG A 60 2.23 -2.63 -10.87
CA ARG A 60 2.14 -3.46 -12.08
C ARG A 60 3.43 -3.40 -12.89
N GLN A 61 3.95 -2.19 -13.12
CA GLN A 61 5.17 -1.99 -13.89
C GLN A 61 6.41 -2.54 -13.18
N TYR A 62 6.47 -2.45 -11.85
CA TYR A 62 7.53 -3.08 -11.07
C TYR A 62 7.51 -4.60 -11.21
N VAL A 63 6.33 -5.23 -11.10
CA VAL A 63 6.17 -6.68 -11.30
C VAL A 63 6.58 -7.09 -12.72
N GLU A 64 6.10 -6.36 -13.73
CA GLU A 64 6.41 -6.63 -15.14
C GLU A 64 7.91 -6.50 -15.42
N SER A 65 8.54 -5.42 -14.95
CA SER A 65 9.98 -5.19 -15.13
C SER A 65 10.83 -6.23 -14.41
N SER A 66 10.34 -6.76 -13.28
CA SER A 66 11.06 -7.74 -12.47
C SER A 66 10.94 -9.17 -12.98
N LEU A 67 9.77 -9.54 -13.54
CA LEU A 67 9.46 -10.91 -13.92
C LEU A 67 9.31 -11.14 -15.41
N GLY A 68 9.30 -10.09 -16.23
CA GLY A 68 9.13 -10.21 -17.69
C GLY A 68 10.12 -11.20 -18.32
N THR A 69 11.39 -11.14 -17.91
CA THR A 69 12.42 -12.08 -18.40
C THR A 69 12.23 -13.50 -17.87
N VAL A 70 11.74 -13.66 -16.63
CA VAL A 70 11.45 -14.98 -16.04
C VAL A 70 10.30 -15.66 -16.78
N VAL A 71 9.23 -14.90 -17.05
CA VAL A 71 8.09 -15.36 -17.84
C VAL A 71 8.52 -15.74 -19.25
N GLU A 72 9.36 -14.94 -19.89
CA GLU A 72 9.89 -15.23 -21.23
C GLU A 72 10.73 -16.52 -21.24
N GLU A 73 11.59 -16.71 -20.24
CA GLU A 73 12.44 -17.91 -20.12
C GLU A 73 11.61 -19.17 -19.85
N GLU A 74 10.68 -19.12 -18.89
CA GLU A 74 9.78 -20.25 -18.60
C GLU A 74 8.90 -20.61 -19.81
N THR A 75 8.47 -19.60 -20.58
CA THR A 75 7.77 -19.82 -21.86
C THR A 75 8.66 -20.53 -22.88
N LYS A 76 9.94 -20.15 -23.00
CA LYS A 76 10.91 -20.81 -23.89
C LYS A 76 11.20 -22.26 -23.47
N ILE A 77 11.30 -22.52 -22.16
CA ILE A 77 11.55 -23.87 -21.63
C ILE A 77 10.39 -24.81 -21.99
N LEU A 78 9.16 -24.38 -21.75
CA LEU A 78 7.98 -25.21 -22.02
C LEU A 78 7.72 -25.41 -23.51
N THR A 79 8.03 -24.42 -24.36
CA THR A 79 7.90 -24.54 -25.82
C THR A 79 9.01 -25.36 -26.48
N ARG A 80 10.19 -25.49 -25.84
CA ARG A 80 11.28 -26.37 -26.30
C ARG A 80 11.16 -27.82 -25.84
N GLY A 81 10.48 -28.08 -24.72
CA GLY A 81 10.36 -29.42 -24.12
C GLY A 81 9.38 -30.36 -24.83
N ASP A 82 8.37 -29.81 -25.51
CA ASP A 82 7.33 -30.61 -26.17
C ASP A 82 7.65 -30.87 -27.64
N GLY A 83 8.49 -31.88 -27.87
CA GLY A 83 8.52 -32.60 -29.13
C GLY A 83 7.17 -33.28 -29.38
N GLN A 84 6.24 -32.56 -30.01
CA GLN A 84 5.08 -33.09 -30.72
C GLN A 84 4.12 -33.98 -29.92
N HIS A 85 3.13 -33.37 -29.25
CA HIS A 85 1.70 -33.77 -29.29
C HIS A 85 0.89 -33.08 -28.18
N SER A 86 0.03 -32.12 -28.55
CA SER A 86 -1.32 -31.98 -27.97
C SER A 86 -2.10 -30.96 -28.79
N VAL A 87 -2.80 -31.46 -29.82
CA VAL A 87 -3.83 -30.73 -30.54
C VAL A 87 -5.05 -30.67 -29.62
N GLY A 88 -5.34 -29.50 -29.03
CA GLY A 88 -6.67 -29.26 -28.44
C GLY A 88 -6.80 -28.19 -27.35
N SER A 89 -5.83 -27.99 -26.46
CA SER A 89 -5.97 -27.07 -25.30
C SER A 89 -4.73 -26.18 -25.02
N GLY A 90 -3.84 -26.05 -26.01
CA GLY A 90 -2.42 -25.75 -25.81
C GLY A 90 -2.04 -24.37 -25.24
N HIS A 91 -2.87 -23.34 -25.39
CA HIS A 91 -2.50 -21.99 -24.91
C HIS A 91 -2.84 -21.78 -23.45
N ASP A 92 -4.05 -22.11 -23.01
CA ASP A 92 -4.46 -21.92 -21.60
C ASP A 92 -3.65 -22.83 -20.67
N THR A 93 -3.37 -24.06 -21.10
CA THR A 93 -2.51 -24.99 -20.35
C THR A 93 -1.06 -24.46 -20.26
N LEU A 94 -0.53 -23.88 -21.33
CA LEU A 94 0.81 -23.29 -21.34
C LEU A 94 0.87 -22.05 -20.43
N ILE A 95 -0.10 -21.13 -20.52
CA ILE A 95 -0.20 -19.94 -19.67
C ILE A 95 -0.23 -20.37 -18.21
N HIS A 96 -1.09 -21.32 -17.85
CA HIS A 96 -1.18 -21.82 -16.48
C HIS A 96 0.15 -22.43 -15.99
N ALA A 97 0.85 -23.20 -16.84
CA ALA A 97 2.14 -23.78 -16.51
C ALA A 97 3.24 -22.70 -16.32
N VAL A 98 3.30 -21.70 -17.22
CA VAL A 98 4.24 -20.57 -17.10
C VAL A 98 3.96 -19.75 -15.84
N THR A 99 2.70 -19.41 -15.57
CA THR A 99 2.30 -18.68 -14.37
C THR A 99 2.71 -19.41 -13.10
N ARG A 100 2.45 -20.72 -13.04
CA ARG A 100 2.86 -21.54 -11.89
C ARG A 100 4.37 -21.54 -11.71
N ARG A 101 5.14 -21.82 -12.77
CA ARG A 101 6.61 -21.89 -12.68
C ARG A 101 7.24 -20.56 -12.34
N THR A 102 6.70 -19.46 -12.87
CA THR A 102 7.12 -18.10 -12.50
C THR A 102 6.85 -17.85 -11.01
N ARG A 103 5.69 -18.21 -10.49
CA ARG A 103 5.35 -18.04 -9.06
C ARG A 103 6.23 -18.87 -8.12
N ASP A 104 6.63 -20.06 -8.58
CA ASP A 104 7.51 -20.97 -7.84
C ASP A 104 9.00 -20.57 -7.95
N SER A 105 9.34 -19.59 -8.79
CA SER A 105 10.72 -19.16 -9.02
C SER A 105 11.30 -18.36 -7.84
N ALA A 106 12.61 -18.46 -7.64
CA ALA A 106 13.31 -17.72 -6.59
C ALA A 106 13.20 -16.20 -6.81
N GLU A 107 13.19 -15.77 -8.07
CA GLU A 107 13.06 -14.37 -8.48
C GLU A 107 11.70 -13.79 -8.07
N TYR A 108 10.60 -14.53 -8.28
CA TYR A 108 9.27 -14.12 -7.81
C TYR A 108 9.23 -13.99 -6.29
N GLN A 109 9.74 -15.00 -5.58
CA GLN A 109 9.74 -15.00 -4.11
C GLN A 109 10.56 -13.83 -3.57
N GLN A 110 11.75 -13.60 -4.12
CA GLN A 110 12.60 -12.49 -3.72
C GLN A 110 11.94 -11.14 -4.03
N MET A 111 11.42 -10.95 -5.25
CA MET A 111 10.73 -9.72 -5.64
C MET A 111 9.56 -9.42 -4.69
N MET A 112 8.75 -10.43 -4.36
CA MET A 112 7.61 -10.28 -3.45
C MET A 112 8.06 -9.89 -2.04
N GLN A 113 9.13 -10.52 -1.51
CA GLN A 113 9.68 -10.15 -0.21
C GLN A 113 10.25 -8.73 -0.19
N THR A 114 11.00 -8.35 -1.22
CA THR A 114 11.51 -6.98 -1.37
C THR A 114 10.36 -5.97 -1.37
N LEU A 115 9.34 -6.21 -2.20
CA LEU A 115 8.19 -5.31 -2.28
C LEU A 115 7.44 -5.22 -0.94
N LYS A 116 7.22 -6.37 -0.27
CA LYS A 116 6.57 -6.41 1.04
C LYS A 116 7.34 -5.58 2.07
N ASN A 117 8.65 -5.80 2.20
CA ASN A 117 9.48 -5.10 3.18
C ASN A 117 9.54 -3.59 2.90
N THR A 118 9.67 -3.20 1.64
CA THR A 118 9.66 -1.78 1.27
C THR A 118 8.33 -1.12 1.57
N MET A 119 7.20 -1.78 1.27
CA MET A 119 5.89 -1.23 1.60
C MET A 119 5.68 -1.07 3.11
N ILE A 120 6.17 -2.01 3.93
CA ILE A 120 6.17 -1.88 5.39
C ILE A 120 6.95 -0.63 5.81
N MET A 121 8.19 -0.47 5.35
CA MET A 121 9.02 0.69 5.70
C MET A 121 8.38 2.02 5.27
N VAL A 122 7.80 2.08 4.07
CA VAL A 122 7.10 3.26 3.56
C VAL A 122 5.91 3.61 4.46
N VAL A 123 5.11 2.61 4.85
CA VAL A 123 3.96 2.81 5.73
C VAL A 123 4.41 3.26 7.13
N GLU A 124 5.42 2.63 7.71
CA GLU A 124 5.99 3.04 9.00
C GLU A 124 6.50 4.50 8.95
N SER A 125 7.18 4.89 7.86
CA SER A 125 7.61 6.28 7.65
C SER A 125 6.43 7.26 7.61
N LEU A 126 5.31 6.86 7.00
CA LEU A 126 4.09 7.67 6.96
C LEU A 126 3.48 7.86 8.35
N ILE A 127 3.42 6.79 9.15
CA ILE A 127 2.92 6.83 10.53
C ILE A 127 3.80 7.77 11.37
N ASN A 128 5.12 7.55 11.35
CA ASN A 128 6.06 8.34 12.14
C ASN A 128 5.98 9.84 11.79
N LYS A 129 5.92 10.18 10.49
CA LYS A 129 5.75 11.58 10.06
C LYS A 129 4.43 12.18 10.52
N PHE A 130 3.36 11.41 10.51
CA PHE A 130 2.05 11.85 11.00
C PHE A 130 2.09 12.12 12.51
N GLU A 131 2.69 11.23 13.29
CA GLU A 131 2.84 11.40 14.75
C GLU A 131 3.70 12.62 15.08
N GLU A 132 4.83 12.81 14.39
CA GLU A 132 5.68 13.99 14.52
C GLU A 132 4.94 15.29 14.19
N ASP A 133 4.14 15.30 13.12
CA ASP A 133 3.32 16.45 12.73
C ASP A 133 2.26 16.78 13.78
N GLN A 134 1.68 15.77 14.43
CA GLN A 134 0.68 15.97 15.49
C GLN A 134 1.32 16.53 16.76
N MET A 135 2.47 15.98 17.20
CA MET A 135 3.20 16.50 18.36
C MET A 135 3.61 17.97 18.17
N ARG A 136 4.10 18.35 16.97
CA ARG A 136 4.43 19.75 16.66
C ARG A 136 3.22 20.68 16.68
N LYS A 137 2.04 20.21 16.24
CA LYS A 137 0.80 20.99 16.33
C LYS A 137 0.35 21.18 17.77
N GLU A 138 0.44 20.14 18.59
CA GLU A 138 0.11 20.19 20.01
C GLU A 138 1.04 21.13 20.79
N GLU A 139 2.34 21.09 20.50
CA GLU A 139 3.34 22.00 21.09
C GLU A 139 3.03 23.47 20.73
N MET A 140 2.79 23.75 19.45
CA MET A 140 2.42 25.11 19.00
C MET A 140 1.07 25.58 19.58
N HIS A 141 0.13 24.67 19.84
CA HIS A 141 -1.12 25.00 20.53
C HIS A 141 -0.89 25.32 22.01
N ARG A 142 -0.02 24.58 22.70
CA ARG A 142 0.38 24.90 24.09
C ARG A 142 1.09 26.24 24.19
N GLU A 143 1.99 26.56 23.27
CA GLU A 143 2.68 27.86 23.25
C GLU A 143 1.72 29.03 23.00
N LYS A 144 0.72 28.86 22.12
CA LYS A 144 -0.32 29.87 21.88
C LYS A 144 -1.22 30.07 23.10
N GLN A 145 -1.62 29.00 23.79
CA GLN A 145 -2.37 29.10 25.05
C GLN A 145 -1.54 29.75 26.15
N HIS A 146 -0.25 29.42 26.27
CA HIS A 146 0.61 30.02 27.28
C HIS A 146 0.86 31.52 27.02
N SER A 147 0.99 31.90 25.75
CA SER A 147 1.15 33.31 25.32
C SER A 147 -0.14 34.13 25.51
N GLN A 148 -1.33 33.52 25.36
CA GLN A 148 -2.61 34.18 25.63
C GLN A 148 -2.97 34.22 27.13
N SER A 149 -2.46 33.29 27.94
CA SER A 149 -2.72 33.23 29.39
C SER A 149 -1.99 34.31 30.21
N ASN A 150 -1.07 35.06 29.61
CA ASN A 150 -0.36 36.15 30.28
C ASN A 150 -1.13 37.50 30.24
N SER A 151 -2.37 37.52 29.72
CA SER A 151 -3.29 38.65 29.88
C SER A 151 -4.67 38.17 30.33
N GLN A 152 -4.97 38.45 31.61
CA GLN A 152 -6.29 38.50 32.24
C GLN A 152 -7.11 37.19 32.39
N TYR A 153 -7.49 36.94 33.66
CA TYR A 153 -8.55 36.06 34.17
C TYR A 153 -9.78 35.90 33.24
N THR A 154 -10.23 34.66 32.99
CA THR A 154 -11.56 34.12 33.42
C THR A 154 -11.68 32.61 33.12
N ASP A 155 -12.33 31.92 34.06
CA ASP A 155 -12.87 30.56 34.04
C ASP A 155 -13.81 30.30 32.84
N ASN A 156 -13.66 29.15 32.17
CA ASN A 156 -14.74 28.45 31.46
C ASN A 156 -14.29 27.05 31.03
N CYS A 157 -15.00 26.05 31.57
CA CYS A 157 -14.94 24.65 31.18
C CYS A 157 -15.49 24.43 29.76
N SER A 158 -14.82 23.61 28.95
CA SER A 158 -15.47 22.94 27.82
C SER A 158 -14.73 21.64 27.46
N ASP A 159 -15.34 20.52 27.83
CA ASP A 159 -15.10 19.21 27.21
C ASP A 159 -15.59 19.29 25.75
N SER A 160 -14.76 18.88 24.81
CA SER A 160 -15.19 18.66 23.43
C SER A 160 -14.50 17.43 22.86
N ASP A 161 -15.33 16.43 22.59
CA ASP A 161 -15.05 15.10 22.05
C ASP A 161 -14.14 15.13 20.82
N SER A 162 -12.98 14.47 20.93
CA SER A 162 -12.09 14.22 19.81
C SER A 162 -12.54 12.98 19.01
N SER A 163 -13.45 13.20 18.06
CA SER A 163 -13.96 12.23 17.08
C SER A 163 -12.92 11.70 16.07
N PHE A 164 -11.63 12.00 16.23
CA PHE A 164 -10.58 11.65 15.26
C PHE A 164 -9.62 10.53 15.73
N ASN A 165 -9.70 10.13 17.01
CA ASN A 165 -8.91 9.01 17.54
C ASN A 165 -9.34 7.66 16.97
N GLN A 166 -10.51 7.57 16.34
CA GLN A 166 -11.03 6.34 15.74
C GLN A 166 -10.26 5.93 14.47
N VAL A 167 -9.69 6.89 13.72
CA VAL A 167 -8.91 6.62 12.50
C VAL A 167 -7.53 6.03 12.83
N ARG A 168 -7.01 6.32 14.02
CA ARG A 168 -5.70 5.86 14.51
C ARG A 168 -5.70 4.36 14.79
N ASP A 169 -6.76 3.86 15.41
CA ASP A 169 -6.88 2.45 15.78
C ASP A 169 -7.13 1.57 14.54
N THR A 170 -7.54 2.18 13.42
CA THR A 170 -7.79 1.49 12.15
C THR A 170 -6.55 1.07 11.38
N PHE A 171 -5.45 1.76 11.58
CA PHE A 171 -4.27 1.57 10.74
C PHE A 171 -3.24 0.62 11.36
N TYR A 172 -3.23 0.49 12.69
CA TYR A 172 -2.32 -0.40 13.42
C TYR A 172 -2.65 -1.90 13.27
N LEU A 173 -3.91 -2.27 12.97
CA LEU A 173 -4.28 -3.68 12.75
C LEU A 173 -3.99 -4.19 11.32
N PHE A 174 -4.06 -3.32 10.30
CA PHE A 174 -3.72 -3.66 8.91
C PHE A 174 -2.28 -4.17 8.73
N ILE A 175 -1.36 -3.77 9.61
CA ILE A 175 0.05 -4.21 9.57
C ILE A 175 0.28 -5.51 10.39
N ALA A 176 -0.63 -5.84 11.31
CA ALA A 176 -0.48 -6.97 12.24
C ALA A 176 -1.10 -8.29 11.75
N SER A 177 -1.76 -8.30 10.57
CA SER A 177 -2.39 -9.48 9.94
C SER A 177 -1.63 -9.94 8.70
#